data_AF-A0A353BYI8-F1
#
_entry.id   AF-A0A353BYI8-F1
#
_cell.length_a   1.000
_cell.length_b   1.000
_cell.length_c   1.000
_cell.angle_alpha   90.00
_cell.angle_beta   90.00
_cell.angle_gamma   90.00
#
_symmetry.space_group_name_H-M   'P 1'
#
loop_
_entity.id
_entity.type
_entity.pdbx_description
1 polymer ?
#
loop_
_entity_poly.entity_id
_entity_poly.type
_entity_poly.pdbx_seq_one_letter_code
_entity_poly.pdbx_strand_id
1 'polypeptide(L)'
;MESIPEEVLRELVMGKVKVDLDFIALKIMLSRLQQRVKMTPDSNNLQPSVKELQIFLAKFGYLPNVQKDVEKILKNGGYHE
;
A
#
# COMPACT_ATOMS: atom_id res chain seq x y z
N MET A 1 -14.50 -4.42 6.26
CA MET A 1 -13.39 -4.07 5.36
C MET A 1 -12.32 -5.12 5.60
N GLU A 2 -11.96 -5.88 4.58
CA GLU A 2 -10.89 -6.88 4.71
C GLU A 2 -9.58 -6.20 5.08
N SER A 3 -8.89 -6.78 6.06
CA SER A 3 -7.60 -6.29 6.49
C SER A 3 -6.56 -6.75 5.48
N ILE A 4 -5.87 -5.79 4.83
CA ILE A 4 -4.80 -6.15 3.90
C ILE A 4 -3.64 -6.76 4.70
N PRO A 5 -3.15 -7.95 4.31
CA PRO A 5 -1.99 -8.59 4.94
C PRO A 5 -0.76 -7.69 4.92
N GLU A 6 0.01 -7.67 6.02
CA GLU A 6 1.22 -6.84 6.13
C GLU A 6 2.24 -7.16 5.03
N GLU A 7 2.35 -8.43 4.62
CA GLU A 7 3.24 -8.87 3.55
C GLU A 7 2.91 -8.19 2.22
N VAL A 8 1.63 -8.15 1.83
CA VAL A 8 1.17 -7.47 0.60
C VAL A 8 1.50 -5.98 0.66
N LEU A 9 1.29 -5.33 1.80
CA LEU A 9 1.63 -3.92 1.98
C LEU A 9 3.15 -3.70 1.90
N ARG A 10 3.95 -4.61 2.45
CA ARG A 10 5.41 -4.58 2.36
C ARG A 10 5.86 -4.70 0.90
N GLU A 11 5.32 -5.64 0.14
CA GLU A 11 5.65 -5.80 -1.27
C GLU A 11 5.24 -4.59 -2.12
N LEU A 12 4.08 -3.99 -1.81
CA LEU A 12 3.61 -2.77 -2.45
C LEU A 12 4.55 -1.59 -2.18
N VAL A 13 4.98 -1.39 -0.92
CA VAL A 13 5.92 -0.34 -0.52
C VAL A 13 7.33 -0.58 -1.10
N MET A 14 7.74 -1.84 -1.27
CA MET A 14 8.98 -2.18 -1.98
C MET A 14 8.87 -2.01 -3.51
N GLY A 15 7.67 -1.80 -4.04
CA GLY A 15 7.41 -1.69 -5.48
C GLY A 15 7.53 -3.02 -6.23
N LYS A 16 7.44 -4.15 -5.53
CA LYS A 16 7.41 -5.49 -6.12
C LYS A 16 6.06 -5.79 -6.75
N VAL A 17 4.99 -5.32 -6.12
CA VAL A 17 3.62 -5.38 -6.65
C VAL A 17 3.30 -4.04 -7.29
N LYS A 18 2.84 -4.07 -8.55
CA LYS A 18 2.34 -2.89 -9.27
C LYS A 18 0.83 -2.94 -9.31
N VAL A 19 0.18 -1.86 -8.89
CA VAL A 19 -1.28 -1.73 -8.89
C VAL A 19 -1.64 -0.39 -9.52
N ASP A 20 -2.56 -0.40 -10.49
CA ASP A 20 -3.14 0.83 -11.00
C ASP A 20 -4.29 1.28 -10.09
N LEU A 21 -3.96 2.23 -9.21
CA LEU A 21 -4.90 2.78 -8.24
C LEU A 21 -5.86 3.76 -8.95
N ASP A 22 -7.00 4.09 -8.35
CA ASP A 22 -7.92 5.14 -8.82
C ASP A 22 -7.83 6.37 -7.92
N PHE A 23 -7.50 6.19 -6.64
CA PHE A 23 -7.44 7.27 -5.68
C PHE A 23 -6.09 8.01 -5.74
N ILE A 24 -6.11 9.25 -6.24
CA ILE A 24 -4.91 10.08 -6.45
C ILE A 24 -4.10 10.24 -5.16
N ALA A 25 -4.74 10.44 -4.01
CA ALA A 25 -4.00 10.60 -2.76
C ALA A 25 -3.23 9.33 -2.36
N LEU A 26 -3.81 8.14 -2.61
CA LEU A 26 -3.12 6.86 -2.40
C LEU A 26 -1.97 6.67 -3.39
N LYS A 27 -2.14 7.06 -4.66
CA LYS A 27 -1.03 7.06 -5.67
C LYS A 27 0.16 7.88 -5.20
N ILE A 28 -0.11 9.12 -4.80
CA ILE A 28 0.94 10.07 -4.37
C ILE A 28 1.62 9.53 -3.11
N MET A 29 0.83 9.07 -2.13
CA MET A 29 1.37 8.52 -0.90
C MET A 29 2.25 7.30 -1.16
N LEU A 30 1.75 6.30 -1.89
CA LEU A 30 2.49 5.08 -2.20
C LEU A 30 3.79 5.41 -2.94
N SER A 31 3.75 6.31 -3.92
CA SER A 31 4.94 6.74 -4.67
C SER A 31 6.01 7.34 -3.75
N ARG A 32 5.60 8.19 -2.79
CA ARG A 32 6.51 8.79 -1.79
C ARG A 32 7.13 7.74 -0.87
N LEU A 33 6.34 6.77 -0.41
CA LEU A 33 6.82 5.68 0.44
C LEU A 33 7.81 4.79 -0.30
N GLN A 34 7.49 4.41 -1.55
CA GLN A 34 8.38 3.66 -2.42
C GLN A 34 9.68 4.41 -2.68
N GLN A 35 9.62 5.72 -2.92
CA GLN A 35 10.81 6.55 -3.11
C GLN A 35 11.68 6.59 -1.85
N ARG A 36 11.06 6.75 -0.66
CA ARG A 36 11.76 6.72 0.64
C ARG A 36 12.52 5.40 0.82
N VAL A 37 11.87 4.27 0.56
CA VAL A 37 12.50 2.94 0.67
C VAL A 37 13.59 2.74 -0.39
N LYS A 38 13.41 3.24 -1.61
CA LYS A 38 14.44 3.16 -2.67
C LYS A 38 15.69 3.98 -2.36
N MET A 39 15.54 5.16 -1.76
CA MET A 39 16.66 6.07 -1.46
C MET A 39 17.50 5.59 -0.28
N THR A 40 16.93 4.80 0.62
CA THR A 40 17.65 4.29 1.79
C THR A 40 17.10 2.89 2.11
N PRO A 41 17.63 1.85 1.45
CA PRO A 41 17.07 0.48 1.47
C PRO A 41 17.31 -0.29 2.78
N ASP A 42 17.52 0.41 3.89
CA ASP A 42 17.63 -0.19 5.22
C ASP A 42 16.26 -0.51 5.82
N SER A 43 16.24 -1.55 6.65
CA SER A 43 15.10 -2.02 7.47
C SER A 43 14.40 -0.89 8.24
N ASN A 44 15.14 0.18 8.55
CA ASN A 44 14.70 1.36 9.27
C ASN A 44 13.64 2.18 8.53
N ASN A 45 13.52 2.07 7.20
CA ASN A 45 12.53 2.85 6.42
C ASN A 45 11.34 2.03 5.95
N LEU A 46 11.50 0.71 5.80
CA LEU A 46 10.43 -0.15 5.28
C LEU A 46 9.27 -0.28 6.27
N GLN A 47 9.56 -0.67 7.52
CA GLN A 47 8.52 -0.89 8.52
C GLN A 47 7.71 0.39 8.85
N PRO A 48 8.33 1.56 9.08
CA PRO A 48 7.58 2.81 9.24
C PRO A 48 6.73 3.16 8.01
N SER A 49 7.22 2.89 6.80
CA SER A 49 6.46 3.17 5.57
C SER A 49 5.25 2.25 5.42
N VAL A 50 5.36 0.97 5.79
CA VAL A 50 4.23 0.03 5.83
C VAL A 50 3.18 0.49 6.84
N LYS A 51 3.59 0.91 8.03
CA LYS A 51 2.68 1.46 9.05
C LYS A 51 1.98 2.73 8.57
N GLU A 52 2.71 3.64 7.90
CA GLU A 52 2.13 4.87 7.35
C GLU A 52 1.01 4.54 6.35
N LEU A 53 1.25 3.56 5.46
CA LEU A 53 0.26 3.08 4.51
C LEU A 53 -0.95 2.43 5.20
N GLN A 54 -0.73 1.59 6.21
CA GLN A 54 -1.81 0.99 7.01
C GLN A 54 -2.70 2.06 7.65
N ILE A 55 -2.10 3.08 8.27
CA ILE A 55 -2.84 4.18 8.91
C ILE A 55 -3.67 4.94 7.88
N PHE A 56 -3.12 5.20 6.69
CA PHE A 56 -3.86 5.87 5.63
C PHE A 56 -5.06 5.05 5.16
N LEU A 57 -4.88 3.75 4.94
CA LEU A 57 -5.96 2.87 4.50
C LEU A 57 -7.02 2.69 5.59
N ALA A 58 -6.63 2.66 6.87
CA ALA A 58 -7.59 2.68 7.99
C ALA A 58 -8.38 4.00 8.05
N LYS A 59 -7.70 5.13 7.82
CA LYS A 59 -8.32 6.47 7.86
C LYS A 59 -9.27 6.73 6.70
N PHE A 60 -8.95 6.26 5.49
CA PHE A 60 -9.69 6.58 4.27
C PHE A 60 -10.42 5.38 3.66
N GLY A 61 -10.34 4.20 4.29
CA GLY A 61 -10.89 2.94 3.80
C GLY A 61 -12.41 2.88 3.65
N TYR A 62 -13.14 3.86 4.21
CA TYR A 62 -14.57 4.02 3.99
C TYR A 62 -14.91 4.66 2.64
N LEU A 63 -13.94 5.28 1.95
CA LEU A 63 -14.17 5.93 0.66
C LEU A 63 -14.26 4.89 -0.46
N PRO A 64 -15.21 5.02 -1.40
CA PRO A 64 -15.47 4.01 -2.42
C PRO A 64 -14.27 3.76 -3.35
N ASN A 65 -13.51 4.82 -3.69
CA ASN A 65 -12.32 4.67 -4.52
C ASN A 65 -11.17 3.98 -3.78
N VAL A 66 -11.09 4.14 -2.45
CA VAL A 66 -10.09 3.43 -1.63
C VAL A 66 -10.46 1.96 -1.50
N GLN A 67 -11.75 1.64 -1.37
CA GLN A 67 -12.22 0.25 -1.35
C GLN A 67 -11.89 -0.48 -2.66
N LYS A 68 -12.17 0.15 -3.81
CA LYS A 68 -11.78 -0.40 -5.12
C LYS A 68 -10.28 -0.63 -5.22
N ASP A 69 -9.49 0.32 -4.72
CA ASP A 69 -8.03 0.18 -4.71
C ASP A 69 -7.54 -0.94 -3.78
N VAL A 70 -8.19 -1.12 -2.62
CA VAL A 70 -7.92 -2.23 -1.70
C VAL A 70 -8.19 -3.58 -2.38
N GLU A 71 -9.32 -3.72 -3.07
CA GLU A 71 -9.64 -4.93 -3.84
C GLU A 71 -8.58 -5.22 -4.92
N LYS A 72 -8.12 -4.19 -5.63
CA LYS A 72 -7.03 -4.33 -6.61
C LYS A 72 -5.72 -4.76 -5.95
N ILE A 73 -5.39 -4.21 -4.79
CA ILE A 73 -4.17 -4.56 -4.03
C ILE A 73 -4.22 -6.03 -3.62
N LEU A 74 -5.34 -6.51 -3.07
CA LEU A 74 -5.50 -7.90 -2.66
C LEU A 74 -5.36 -8.87 -3.84
N LYS A 75 -6.03 -8.58 -4.96
CA LYS A 75 -5.95 -9.38 -6.20
C LYS A 75 -4.54 -9.46 -6.77
N ASN A 76 -3.79 -8.36 -6.75
CA ASN A 76 -2.42 -8.30 -7.30
C ASN A 76 -1.36 -8.82 -6.34
N GLY A 77 -1.62 -8.81 -5.03
CA GLY A 77 -0.76 -9.36 -3.99
C GLY A 77 -0.85 -10.89 -3.83
N GLY A 78 -1.58 -11.57 -4.72
CA GLY A 78 -1.75 -13.02 -4.66
C GLY A 78 -2.64 -13.52 -3.52
N TYR A 79 -3.36 -12.62 -2.83
CA TYR A 79 -4.37 -13.01 -1.85
C TYR A 79 -5.67 -13.35 -2.58
N HIS A 80 -5.83 -14.65 -2.86
CA HIS A 80 -7.12 -15.26 -3.17
C HIS A 80 -7.64 -15.88 -1.87
N GLU A 81 -8.86 -15.55 -1.50
CA GLU A 81 -9.60 -16.19 -0.39
C GLU A 81 -9.53 -17.72 -0.45
#